data_AF-A0A7J7HDW9-F1
#
_entry.id   AF-A0A7J7HDW9-F1
#
_cell.length_a   1.000
_cell.length_b   1.000
_cell.length_c   1.000
_cell.angle_alpha   90.00
_cell.angle_beta   90.00
_cell.angle_gamma   90.00
#
_symmetry.space_group_name_H-M   'P 1'
#
loop_
_entity.id
_entity.type
_entity.pdbx_description
1 polymer ?
#
loop_
_entity_poly.entity_id
_entity_poly.type
_entity_poly.pdbx_seq_one_letter_code
_entity_poly.pdbx_strand_id
1 'polypeptide(L)'
;MVKATKHRHRGRFPPPSSMLWVRNLRRYIGSGAGLGSEALMELETKRILLDIFKEKQQKSAEAGTIPSFYKKKQSDLLLNADDLDAMWVCLRENCVIDDATGAEKMNYEDFCHIASVCTEQIGPKCRRFFSPSNFMKFEKDESGRIAILPFYLYVMRTVSLTQARIDMSELDEDSDGFLQSHEMEAYIRGLIPNLAQLRDMPTAFIQMYCRIAAHKFFFFCDPHRRGKACIKKILLSNCLQELMELHQESEEEVTDTEQAENWFSLTSAQRICAFDEHVRSGKSGGNNAREMDFESFLDFVLALENKDTPEGLTYLFRCLDLHGRGFLTTADIHTLFRDVHQKWIEGGNYELCIEDVRDEIWDMVKPADPLRITLADLLACKQGGTVASMLIDVRGFWAHDNRENLLQEEEEPEEE
;
A
#
# COMPACT_ATOMS: atom_id res chain seq x y z
N MET A 1 -42.69 -12.34 -22.17
CA MET A 1 -43.46 -11.55 -21.18
C MET A 1 -44.10 -12.53 -20.19
N VAL A 2 -43.31 -13.04 -19.25
CA VAL A 2 -43.77 -13.77 -18.06
C VAL A 2 -42.86 -13.29 -16.93
N LYS A 3 -43.44 -12.55 -15.99
CA LYS A 3 -42.77 -12.00 -14.81
C LYS A 3 -42.48 -13.16 -13.85
N ALA A 4 -41.20 -13.44 -13.59
CA ALA A 4 -40.79 -14.26 -12.46
C ALA A 4 -40.70 -13.35 -11.22
N THR A 5 -41.63 -13.55 -10.29
CA THR A 5 -41.66 -12.93 -8.96
C THR A 5 -40.46 -13.43 -8.14
N LYS A 6 -39.38 -12.64 -8.06
CA LYS A 6 -38.29 -12.86 -7.11
C LYS A 6 -38.75 -12.40 -5.72
N HIS A 7 -38.96 -13.36 -4.82
CA HIS A 7 -39.22 -13.10 -3.41
C HIS A 7 -38.01 -12.40 -2.77
N ARG A 8 -38.25 -11.21 -2.22
CA ARG A 8 -37.28 -10.39 -1.48
C ARG A 8 -37.04 -11.05 -0.10
N HIS A 9 -35.99 -11.87 0.03
CA HIS A 9 -35.51 -12.33 1.33
C HIS A 9 -34.32 -11.48 1.79
N ARG A 10 -34.56 -10.68 2.84
CA ARG A 10 -33.56 -9.89 3.56
C ARG A 10 -32.69 -10.82 4.43
N GLY A 11 -31.61 -11.35 3.86
CA GLY A 11 -30.41 -11.71 4.61
C GLY A 11 -29.48 -10.50 4.58
N ARG A 12 -29.42 -9.69 5.64
CA ARG A 12 -28.49 -8.56 5.73
C ARG A 12 -27.08 -9.08 6.01
N PHE A 13 -26.28 -9.21 4.96
CA PHE A 13 -24.83 -9.04 5.09
C PHE A 13 -24.52 -7.56 4.81
N PRO A 14 -23.61 -6.93 5.57
CA PRO A 14 -23.27 -5.53 5.36
C PRO A 14 -22.67 -5.34 3.95
N PRO A 15 -22.93 -4.19 3.30
CA PRO A 15 -22.37 -3.90 1.99
C PRO A 15 -20.84 -3.83 2.06
N PRO A 16 -20.12 -4.15 0.97
CA PRO A 16 -18.71 -3.79 0.84
C PRO A 16 -18.65 -2.27 0.86
N SER A 17 -18.24 -1.69 1.99
CA SER A 17 -18.16 -0.25 2.13
C SER A 17 -17.15 0.29 1.15
N SER A 18 -17.64 1.17 0.27
CA SER A 18 -16.87 2.05 -0.58
C SER A 18 -15.69 2.65 0.20
N MET A 19 -14.52 2.38 -0.36
CA MET A 19 -13.18 2.62 0.18
C MET A 19 -13.05 3.89 1.02
N LEU A 20 -12.63 3.72 2.28
CA LEU A 20 -12.52 4.78 3.28
C LEU A 20 -11.46 5.84 2.95
N TRP A 21 -10.48 5.53 2.09
CA TRP A 21 -9.47 6.50 1.65
C TRP A 21 -10.06 7.67 0.85
N VAL A 22 -11.26 7.51 0.27
CA VAL A 22 -12.01 8.61 -0.39
C VAL A 22 -12.76 9.47 0.62
N ARG A 23 -13.19 8.90 1.75
CA ARG A 23 -13.89 9.60 2.86
C ARG A 23 -12.93 10.40 3.74
N ASN A 24 -11.76 9.84 4.07
CA ASN A 24 -10.72 10.54 4.84
C ASN A 24 -10.16 11.74 4.09
N LEU A 25 -10.18 11.68 2.75
CA LEU A 25 -9.76 12.80 1.92
C LEU A 25 -10.78 13.95 1.87
N ARG A 26 -12.09 13.66 1.77
CA ARG A 26 -13.13 14.70 1.80
C ARG A 26 -13.23 15.42 3.14
N ARG A 27 -12.90 14.76 4.25
CA ARG A 27 -12.90 15.37 5.60
C ARG A 27 -11.75 16.36 5.83
N TYR A 28 -10.61 16.17 5.16
CA TYR A 28 -9.45 17.07 5.30
C TYR A 28 -9.49 18.27 4.32
N ILE A 29 -10.35 18.22 3.30
CA ILE A 29 -10.45 19.25 2.24
C ILE A 29 -11.47 20.32 2.64
N GLY A 30 -11.06 21.16 3.58
CA GLY A 30 -11.61 22.50 3.75
C GLY A 30 -10.79 23.51 2.95
N SER A 31 -11.06 23.63 1.64
CA SER A 31 -10.62 24.69 0.71
C SER A 31 -9.32 24.50 -0.07
N GLY A 32 -9.45 24.27 -1.39
CA GLY A 32 -8.76 25.11 -2.39
C GLY A 32 -7.49 24.60 -3.08
N ALA A 33 -6.92 23.45 -2.74
CA ALA A 33 -5.75 22.93 -3.46
C ALA A 33 -6.16 21.85 -4.47
N GLY A 34 -6.12 22.17 -5.76
CA GLY A 34 -6.43 21.26 -6.87
C GLY A 34 -5.45 20.08 -7.07
N LEU A 35 -5.01 19.43 -5.99
CA LEU A 35 -4.18 18.22 -6.01
C LEU A 35 -5.05 17.01 -5.64
N GLY A 36 -4.89 15.91 -6.36
CA GLY A 36 -5.60 14.66 -6.09
C GLY A 36 -5.19 13.99 -4.76
N SER A 37 -6.04 13.11 -4.25
CA SER A 37 -5.89 12.30 -3.03
C SER A 37 -4.53 11.64 -2.88
N GLU A 38 -4.11 11.03 -3.98
CA GLU A 38 -2.89 10.23 -4.06
C GLU A 38 -1.66 11.13 -3.95
N ALA A 39 -1.71 12.33 -4.55
CA ALA A 39 -0.64 13.30 -4.42
C ALA A 39 -0.48 13.69 -2.95
N LEU A 40 -1.57 14.02 -2.24
CA LEU A 40 -1.62 14.43 -0.82
C LEU A 40 -1.14 13.36 0.16
N MET A 41 -1.53 12.09 -0.01
CA MET A 41 -0.98 10.99 0.80
C MET A 41 0.52 10.81 0.57
N GLU A 42 0.96 10.94 -0.69
CA GLU A 42 2.37 10.99 -1.01
C GLU A 42 3.05 12.14 -0.25
N LEU A 43 2.42 13.33 -0.12
CA LEU A 43 2.95 14.49 0.64
C LEU A 43 3.20 14.15 2.10
N GLU A 44 2.28 13.43 2.73
CA GLU A 44 2.34 13.12 4.15
C GLU A 44 3.40 12.06 4.47
N THR A 45 3.45 10.95 3.71
CA THR A 45 4.54 9.95 3.77
C THR A 45 5.94 10.61 3.71
N LYS A 46 6.07 11.72 2.99
CA LYS A 46 7.36 12.43 2.84
C LYS A 46 7.71 13.30 4.03
N ARG A 47 6.72 13.96 4.66
CA ARG A 47 6.89 14.72 5.91
C ARG A 47 7.34 13.79 7.04
N ILE A 48 6.70 12.64 7.12
CA ILE A 48 6.98 11.59 8.09
C ILE A 48 8.42 11.10 8.01
N LEU A 49 8.86 10.70 6.82
CA LEU A 49 10.25 10.26 6.61
C LEU A 49 11.27 11.34 6.98
N LEU A 50 10.90 12.61 6.82
CA LEU A 50 11.74 13.72 7.24
C LEU A 50 11.80 13.81 8.76
N ASP A 51 10.68 13.75 9.47
CA ASP A 51 10.64 13.83 10.93
C ASP A 51 11.40 12.66 11.58
N ILE A 52 11.27 11.46 11.01
CA ILE A 52 12.08 10.29 11.37
C ILE A 52 13.57 10.58 11.20
N PHE A 53 13.95 11.25 10.10
CA PHE A 53 15.32 11.65 9.85
C PHE A 53 15.82 12.71 10.84
N LYS A 54 15.01 13.75 11.15
CA LYS A 54 15.36 14.82 12.10
C LYS A 54 15.79 14.20 13.43
N GLU A 55 15.01 13.25 13.93
CA GLU A 55 15.32 12.56 15.19
C GLU A 55 16.54 11.64 15.12
N LYS A 56 16.74 10.91 14.01
CA LYS A 56 17.91 10.03 13.86
C LYS A 56 19.21 10.83 13.82
N GLN A 57 19.24 11.99 13.16
CA GLN A 57 20.41 12.88 13.16
C GLN A 57 20.76 13.37 14.56
N GLN A 58 19.74 13.77 15.34
CA GLN A 58 19.94 14.19 16.73
C GLN A 58 20.54 13.06 17.59
N LYS A 59 19.99 11.85 17.50
CA LYS A 59 20.51 10.66 18.22
C LYS A 59 21.92 10.24 17.76
N SER A 60 22.24 10.37 16.47
CA SER A 60 23.57 10.03 15.91
C SER A 60 24.64 11.04 16.33
N ALA A 61 24.30 12.34 16.39
CA ALA A 61 25.16 13.39 16.90
C ALA A 61 25.50 13.18 18.39
N GLU A 62 24.56 12.66 19.17
CA GLU A 62 24.76 12.29 20.58
C GLU A 62 25.59 11.01 20.75
N ALA A 63 25.46 10.05 19.82
CA ALA A 63 26.13 8.73 19.89
C ALA A 63 27.56 8.69 19.33
N GLY A 64 28.06 9.76 18.72
CA GLY A 64 29.46 9.88 18.27
C GLY A 64 29.92 8.84 17.23
N THR A 65 28.99 8.27 16.45
CA THR A 65 29.31 7.20 15.49
C THR A 65 29.89 7.78 14.19
N ILE A 66 31.04 7.28 13.74
CA ILE A 66 31.72 7.78 12.52
C ILE A 66 31.15 7.09 11.27
N PRO A 67 30.47 7.81 10.35
CA PRO A 67 29.95 7.20 9.13
C PRO A 67 31.07 6.89 8.13
N SER A 68 30.91 5.82 7.33
CA SER A 68 31.80 5.48 6.22
C SER A 68 31.91 6.64 5.20
N PHE A 69 32.97 6.64 4.37
CA PHE A 69 33.23 7.71 3.41
C PHE A 69 32.08 7.95 2.40
N TYR A 70 31.40 6.88 1.96
CA TYR A 70 30.22 6.98 1.09
C TYR A 70 29.03 7.60 1.83
N LYS A 71 28.85 7.24 3.11
CA LYS A 71 27.82 7.75 4.02
C LYS A 71 27.99 9.25 4.28
N LYS A 72 29.21 9.70 4.59
CA LYS A 72 29.50 11.11 4.82
C LYS A 72 29.22 11.96 3.57
N LYS A 73 29.66 11.51 2.39
CA LYS A 73 29.46 12.24 1.14
C LYS A 73 27.98 12.34 0.73
N GLN A 74 27.15 11.32 0.97
CA GLN A 74 25.71 11.39 0.67
C GLN A 74 24.91 12.17 1.72
N SER A 75 25.21 12.00 3.01
CA SER A 75 24.59 12.73 4.11
C SER A 75 24.91 14.24 4.06
N ASP A 76 26.17 14.61 3.78
CA ASP A 76 26.60 16.02 3.64
C ASP A 76 25.92 16.75 2.46
N LEU A 77 25.31 15.99 1.56
CA LEU A 77 24.56 16.49 0.42
C LEU A 77 23.05 16.60 0.71
N LEU A 78 22.51 16.07 1.81
CA LEU A 78 21.08 16.17 2.09
C LEU A 78 20.71 17.49 2.75
N LEU A 79 19.47 17.93 2.53
CA LEU A 79 18.88 19.00 3.31
C LEU A 79 18.42 18.39 4.64
N ASN A 80 18.81 19.01 5.74
CA ASN A 80 18.32 18.69 7.08
C ASN A 80 16.97 19.37 7.36
N ALA A 81 16.49 19.23 8.59
CA ALA A 81 15.28 19.85 9.09
C ALA A 81 15.24 21.36 8.82
N ASP A 82 16.23 22.06 9.36
CA ASP A 82 16.33 23.51 9.36
C ASP A 82 16.50 24.04 7.94
N ASP A 83 17.22 23.30 7.08
CA ASP A 83 17.39 23.62 5.68
C ASP A 83 16.05 23.58 4.92
N LEU A 84 15.21 22.59 5.19
CA LEU A 84 13.89 22.46 4.57
C LEU A 84 12.92 23.52 5.09
N ASP A 85 12.94 23.77 6.40
CA ASP A 85 12.13 24.83 7.02
C ASP A 85 12.54 26.21 6.47
N ALA A 86 13.84 26.49 6.34
CA ALA A 86 14.37 27.70 5.70
C ALA A 86 13.97 27.79 4.21
N MET A 87 14.01 26.69 3.48
CA MET A 87 13.57 26.66 2.08
C MET A 87 12.07 26.94 1.94
N TRP A 88 11.25 26.43 2.85
CA TRP A 88 9.81 26.72 2.88
C TRP A 88 9.54 28.20 3.11
N VAL A 89 10.21 28.80 4.10
CA VAL A 89 10.13 30.25 4.37
C VAL A 89 10.54 31.03 3.11
N CYS A 90 11.67 30.67 2.49
CA CYS A 90 12.15 31.32 1.28
C CYS A 90 11.14 31.22 0.12
N LEU A 91 10.52 30.05 -0.09
CA LEU A 91 9.47 29.88 -1.09
C LEU A 91 8.27 30.79 -0.83
N ARG A 92 7.79 30.88 0.41
CA ARG A 92 6.63 31.70 0.77
C ARG A 92 6.89 33.21 0.65
N GLU A 93 8.07 33.67 1.09
CA GLU A 93 8.43 35.09 1.04
C GLU A 93 8.61 35.63 -0.39
N ASN A 94 8.87 34.74 -1.36
CA ASN A 94 9.17 35.11 -2.74
C ASN A 94 8.12 34.59 -3.75
N CYS A 95 6.98 34.10 -3.27
CA CYS A 95 5.88 33.66 -4.12
C CYS A 95 4.93 34.81 -4.48
N VAL A 96 4.14 34.59 -5.52
CA VAL A 96 2.99 35.41 -5.90
C VAL A 96 1.72 34.72 -5.43
N ILE A 97 0.88 35.44 -4.69
CA ILE A 97 -0.44 34.96 -4.30
C ILE A 97 -1.40 35.23 -5.46
N ASP A 98 -2.11 34.20 -5.90
CA ASP A 98 -3.15 34.34 -6.92
C ASP A 98 -4.38 35.02 -6.32
N ASP A 99 -4.72 36.23 -6.79
CA ASP A 99 -5.83 37.03 -6.23
C ASP A 99 -7.20 36.33 -6.32
N ALA A 100 -7.39 35.43 -7.30
CA ALA A 100 -8.67 34.75 -7.50
C ALA A 100 -8.81 33.50 -6.61
N THR A 101 -7.73 32.76 -6.39
CA THR A 101 -7.77 31.48 -5.68
C THR A 101 -7.08 31.50 -4.31
N GLY A 102 -6.35 32.56 -3.98
CA GLY A 102 -5.50 32.66 -2.79
C GLY A 102 -4.28 31.72 -2.83
N ALA A 103 -3.97 31.12 -3.98
CA ALA A 103 -2.92 30.10 -4.09
C ALA A 103 -1.52 30.73 -4.19
N GLU A 104 -0.58 30.22 -3.41
CA GLU A 104 0.83 30.62 -3.44
C GLU A 104 1.54 29.95 -4.65
N LYS A 105 2.02 30.76 -5.60
CA LYS A 105 2.58 30.31 -6.88
C LYS A 105 3.89 31.02 -7.21
N MET A 106 4.68 30.45 -8.10
CA MET A 106 5.91 31.05 -8.62
C MET A 106 6.05 30.82 -10.13
N ASN A 107 6.49 31.84 -10.86
CA ASN A 107 6.90 31.68 -12.26
C ASN A 107 8.37 31.19 -12.34
N TYR A 108 8.93 31.07 -13.54
CA TYR A 108 10.30 30.60 -13.71
C TYR A 108 11.38 31.61 -13.28
N GLU A 109 11.10 32.91 -13.37
CA GLU A 109 12.01 33.96 -12.88
C GLU A 109 12.08 33.94 -11.35
N ASP A 110 10.91 33.86 -10.68
CA ASP A 110 10.78 33.67 -9.23
C ASP A 110 11.54 32.41 -8.80
N PHE A 111 11.36 31.30 -9.53
CA PHE A 111 12.06 30.04 -9.27
C PHE A 111 13.59 30.20 -9.30
N CYS A 112 14.14 30.94 -10.26
CA CYS A 112 15.57 31.22 -10.36
C CYS A 112 16.06 32.17 -9.26
N HIS A 113 15.24 33.14 -8.87
CA HIS A 113 15.53 34.04 -7.76
C HIS A 113 15.59 33.28 -6.43
N ILE A 114 14.54 32.51 -6.13
CA ILE A 114 14.43 31.65 -4.94
C ILE A 114 15.61 30.66 -4.89
N ALA A 115 16.02 30.09 -6.02
CA ALA A 115 17.19 29.22 -6.10
C ALA A 115 18.47 29.92 -5.60
N SER A 116 18.62 31.21 -5.94
CA SER A 116 19.77 32.03 -5.55
C SER A 116 19.72 32.33 -4.04
N VAL A 117 18.57 32.74 -3.53
CA VAL A 117 18.35 33.01 -2.10
C VAL A 117 18.55 31.76 -1.25
N CYS A 118 17.94 30.63 -1.64
CA CYS A 118 18.16 29.33 -0.99
C CYS A 118 19.63 28.92 -1.00
N THR A 119 20.34 29.16 -2.10
CA THR A 119 21.78 28.84 -2.19
C THR A 119 22.61 29.67 -1.21
N GLU A 120 22.26 30.93 -1.01
CA GLU A 120 22.96 31.82 -0.08
C GLU A 120 22.67 31.48 1.39
N GLN A 121 21.40 31.24 1.72
CA GLN A 121 20.96 30.97 3.10
C GLN A 121 21.28 29.54 3.57
N ILE A 122 21.08 28.55 2.70
CA ILE A 122 21.15 27.12 3.05
C ILE A 122 22.43 26.47 2.51
N GLY A 123 22.94 26.96 1.38
CA GLY A 123 24.16 26.47 0.73
C GLY A 123 23.93 25.74 -0.60
N PRO A 124 25.02 25.27 -1.23
CA PRO A 124 24.99 24.76 -2.61
C PRO A 124 24.18 23.46 -2.80
N LYS A 125 23.88 22.76 -1.71
CA LYS A 125 23.09 21.51 -1.71
C LYS A 125 21.69 21.68 -2.30
N CYS A 126 21.09 22.87 -2.17
CA CYS A 126 19.75 23.20 -2.69
C CYS A 126 19.70 23.27 -4.23
N ARG A 127 20.80 23.62 -4.89
CA ARG A 127 20.84 23.88 -6.34
C ARG A 127 20.30 22.72 -7.20
N ARG A 128 20.48 21.48 -6.73
CA ARG A 128 19.99 20.28 -7.45
C ARG A 128 18.47 20.28 -7.66
N PHE A 129 17.72 20.93 -6.75
CA PHE A 129 16.27 20.97 -6.79
C PHE A 129 15.79 22.05 -7.77
N PHE A 130 16.54 23.14 -7.91
CA PHE A 130 16.23 24.27 -8.76
C PHE A 130 16.77 24.14 -10.20
N SER A 131 16.54 23.01 -10.85
CA SER A 131 16.88 22.82 -12.27
C SER A 131 15.68 23.14 -13.19
N PRO A 132 15.91 23.60 -14.43
CA PRO A 132 14.83 23.80 -15.41
C PRO A 132 13.99 22.53 -15.61
N SER A 133 14.65 21.36 -15.63
CA SER A 133 13.99 20.07 -15.75
C SER A 133 13.05 19.77 -14.58
N ASN A 134 13.38 20.21 -13.36
CA ASN A 134 12.48 20.02 -12.22
C ASN A 134 11.29 20.98 -12.30
N PHE A 135 11.49 22.24 -12.67
CA PHE A 135 10.38 23.19 -12.87
C PHE A 135 9.38 22.67 -13.90
N MET A 136 9.87 22.03 -14.97
CA MET A 136 9.02 21.49 -16.03
C MET A 136 8.14 20.32 -15.58
N LYS A 137 8.45 19.62 -14.48
CA LYS A 137 7.65 18.48 -13.96
C LYS A 137 6.28 18.89 -13.42
N PHE A 138 6.12 20.14 -13.02
CA PHE A 138 4.89 20.61 -12.39
C PHE A 138 3.92 21.19 -13.42
N GLU A 139 2.63 20.98 -13.15
CA GLU A 139 1.56 21.63 -13.91
C GLU A 139 1.67 23.14 -13.78
N LYS A 140 1.47 23.81 -14.91
CA LYS A 140 1.58 25.26 -15.03
C LYS A 140 0.21 25.83 -15.32
N ASP A 141 -0.11 26.96 -14.70
CA ASP A 141 -1.29 27.72 -15.08
C ASP A 141 -1.10 28.46 -16.42
N GLU A 142 -2.13 29.17 -16.86
CA GLU A 142 -2.11 29.95 -18.11
C GLU A 142 -0.99 31.00 -18.16
N SER A 143 -0.54 31.45 -16.99
CA SER A 143 0.56 32.41 -16.82
C SER A 143 1.92 31.74 -16.69
N GLY A 144 2.00 30.41 -16.86
CA GLY A 144 3.24 29.64 -16.74
C GLY A 144 3.74 29.46 -15.30
N ARG A 145 2.89 29.69 -14.29
CA ARG A 145 3.25 29.60 -12.86
C ARG A 145 2.95 28.21 -12.30
N ILE A 146 3.76 27.77 -11.35
CA ILE A 146 3.56 26.52 -10.60
C ILE A 146 3.25 26.82 -9.14
N ALA A 147 2.45 25.99 -8.49
CA ALA A 147 2.18 26.12 -7.05
C ALA A 147 3.43 25.76 -6.22
N ILE A 148 3.73 26.55 -5.18
CA ILE A 148 4.96 26.35 -4.39
C ILE A 148 4.89 25.12 -3.49
N LEU A 149 3.69 24.76 -3.01
CA LEU A 149 3.48 23.63 -2.10
C LEU A 149 3.82 22.28 -2.77
N PRO A 150 3.31 21.93 -3.98
CA PRO A 150 3.76 20.75 -4.72
C PRO A 150 5.28 20.69 -4.93
N PHE A 151 5.91 21.82 -5.23
CA PHE A 151 7.35 21.87 -5.42
C PHE A 151 8.11 21.59 -4.12
N TYR A 152 7.74 22.25 -3.03
CA TYR A 152 8.33 22.01 -1.70
C TYR A 152 8.26 20.53 -1.33
N LEU A 153 7.10 19.92 -1.56
CA LEU A 153 6.86 18.53 -1.20
C LEU A 153 7.59 17.55 -2.12
N TYR A 154 7.87 17.92 -3.37
CA TYR A 154 8.82 17.17 -4.21
C TYR A 154 10.24 17.18 -3.63
N VAL A 155 10.69 18.32 -3.11
CA VAL A 155 12.01 18.41 -2.47
C VAL A 155 12.05 17.54 -1.21
N MET A 156 11.04 17.68 -0.33
CA MET A 156 10.89 16.81 0.84
C MET A 156 10.90 15.33 0.43
N ARG A 157 10.15 14.92 -0.60
CA ARG A 157 10.17 13.53 -1.12
C ARG A 157 11.57 13.06 -1.41
N THR A 158 12.29 13.88 -2.16
CA THR A 158 13.60 13.50 -2.69
C THR A 158 14.59 13.34 -1.54
N VAL A 159 14.56 14.24 -0.56
CA VAL A 159 15.38 14.17 0.65
C VAL A 159 15.01 12.91 1.45
N SER A 160 13.74 12.75 1.77
CA SER A 160 13.19 11.64 2.57
C SER A 160 13.49 10.25 1.98
N LEU A 161 13.26 10.05 0.68
CA LEU A 161 13.57 8.77 0.02
C LEU A 161 15.07 8.53 -0.10
N THR A 162 15.86 9.59 -0.29
CA THR A 162 17.32 9.46 -0.29
C THR A 162 17.81 9.09 1.10
N GLN A 163 17.22 9.63 2.16
CA GLN A 163 17.55 9.25 3.51
C GLN A 163 17.16 7.81 3.83
N ALA A 164 15.93 7.41 3.52
CA ALA A 164 15.49 6.03 3.70
C ALA A 164 16.42 5.06 2.96
N ARG A 165 16.88 5.44 1.76
CA ARG A 165 17.90 4.69 1.02
C ARG A 165 19.21 4.57 1.78
N ILE A 166 19.71 5.68 2.34
CA ILE A 166 20.94 5.70 3.13
C ILE A 166 20.77 4.77 4.32
N ASP A 167 19.72 4.95 5.12
CA ASP A 167 19.40 4.14 6.30
C ASP A 167 19.37 2.64 5.99
N MET A 168 18.67 2.24 4.93
CA MET A 168 18.64 0.85 4.46
C MET A 168 20.03 0.37 4.03
N SER A 169 20.78 1.19 3.31
CA SER A 169 22.15 0.86 2.91
C SER A 169 23.13 0.79 4.08
N GLU A 170 22.77 1.32 5.26
CA GLU A 170 23.57 1.14 6.47
C GLU A 170 23.35 -0.22 7.12
N LEU A 171 22.19 -0.82 6.87
CA LEU A 171 21.79 -2.12 7.37
C LEU A 171 22.13 -3.25 6.41
N ASP A 172 22.37 -2.94 5.13
CA ASP A 172 22.87 -3.85 4.09
C ASP A 172 24.34 -4.24 4.39
N GLU A 173 24.54 -5.36 5.09
CA GLU A 173 25.85 -5.80 5.61
C GLU A 173 26.84 -6.18 4.51
N ASP A 174 26.36 -6.70 3.38
CA ASP A 174 27.20 -7.13 2.24
C ASP A 174 27.28 -6.10 1.10
N SER A 175 26.53 -5.01 1.21
CA SER A 175 26.46 -3.90 0.25
C SER A 175 26.02 -4.34 -1.16
N ASP A 176 25.20 -5.39 -1.26
CA ASP A 176 24.70 -5.90 -2.54
C ASP A 176 23.46 -5.12 -3.07
N GLY A 177 22.92 -4.19 -2.29
CA GLY A 177 21.75 -3.38 -2.61
C GLY A 177 20.41 -4.06 -2.32
N PHE A 178 20.42 -5.16 -1.59
CA PHE A 178 19.26 -5.88 -1.10
C PHE A 178 19.27 -5.93 0.44
N LEU A 179 18.07 -6.07 1.01
CA LEU A 179 17.91 -6.35 2.43
C LEU A 179 17.40 -7.77 2.63
N GLN A 180 18.03 -8.48 3.57
CA GLN A 180 17.57 -9.72 4.15
C GLN A 180 16.51 -9.46 5.23
N SER A 181 15.82 -10.52 5.67
CA SER A 181 14.72 -10.41 6.65
C SER A 181 15.13 -9.67 7.92
N HIS A 182 16.26 -10.04 8.50
CA HIS A 182 16.72 -9.47 9.77
C HIS A 182 17.14 -7.99 9.64
N GLU A 183 17.71 -7.60 8.48
CA GLU A 183 18.07 -6.20 8.18
C GLU A 183 16.81 -5.35 8.00
N MET A 184 15.77 -5.89 7.33
CA MET A 184 14.48 -5.21 7.19
C MET A 184 13.75 -5.07 8.52
N GLU A 185 13.76 -6.12 9.36
CA GLU A 185 13.23 -6.04 10.72
C GLU A 185 13.97 -4.99 11.55
N ALA A 186 15.29 -4.89 11.42
CA ALA A 186 16.09 -3.87 12.09
C ALA A 186 15.74 -2.46 11.60
N TYR A 187 15.54 -2.29 10.29
CA TYR A 187 15.08 -1.04 9.71
C TYR A 187 13.74 -0.61 10.31
N ILE A 188 12.72 -1.48 10.25
CA ILE A 188 11.37 -1.21 10.79
C ILE A 188 11.45 -0.90 12.29
N ARG A 189 12.20 -1.70 13.06
CA ARG A 189 12.40 -1.48 14.50
C ARG A 189 12.96 -0.09 14.80
N GLY A 190 13.88 0.39 13.98
CA GLY A 190 14.47 1.73 14.10
C GLY A 190 13.49 2.86 13.76
N LEU A 191 12.38 2.59 13.07
CA LEU A 191 11.34 3.55 12.75
C LEU A 191 10.28 3.65 13.85
N ILE A 192 9.95 2.55 14.54
CA ILE A 192 8.87 2.45 15.54
C ILE A 192 8.80 3.63 16.52
N PRO A 193 9.91 4.10 17.14
CA PRO A 193 9.85 5.20 18.12
C PRO A 193 9.30 6.50 17.53
N ASN A 194 9.42 6.65 16.22
CA ASN A 194 9.05 7.84 15.48
C ASN A 194 7.71 7.64 14.75
N LEU A 195 7.01 6.52 14.93
CA LEU A 195 5.69 6.28 14.35
C LEU A 195 4.65 6.43 15.46
N ALA A 196 3.88 7.53 15.43
CA ALA A 196 2.93 7.90 16.48
C ALA A 196 2.01 6.75 16.93
N GLN A 197 1.50 5.97 15.98
CA GLN A 197 0.60 4.84 16.27
C GLN A 197 1.30 3.61 16.85
N LEU A 198 2.64 3.55 16.81
CA LEU A 198 3.42 2.40 17.27
C LEU A 198 4.36 2.72 18.44
N ARG A 199 4.59 4.00 18.76
CA ARG A 199 5.57 4.41 19.77
C ARG A 199 5.31 3.82 21.17
N ASP A 200 4.04 3.58 21.50
CA ASP A 200 3.59 3.06 22.80
C ASP A 200 3.40 1.52 22.79
N MET A 201 3.88 0.83 21.76
CA MET A 201 3.78 -0.63 21.64
C MET A 201 4.50 -1.36 22.78
N PRO A 202 3.90 -2.41 23.37
CA PRO A 202 4.57 -3.24 24.37
C PRO A 202 5.89 -3.82 23.83
N THR A 203 6.98 -3.65 24.59
CA THR A 203 8.33 -4.07 24.18
C THR A 203 8.42 -5.55 23.83
N ALA A 204 7.67 -6.40 24.53
CA ALA A 204 7.58 -7.84 24.26
C ALA A 204 7.00 -8.17 22.88
N PHE A 205 6.19 -7.28 22.29
CA PHE A 205 5.54 -7.49 21.00
C PHE A 205 6.35 -6.94 19.81
N ILE A 206 7.31 -6.04 20.04
CA ILE A 206 8.09 -5.37 18.99
C ILE A 206 8.71 -6.36 17.99
N GLN A 207 9.27 -7.47 18.48
CA GLN A 207 9.88 -8.47 17.60
C GLN A 207 8.85 -9.14 16.68
N MET A 208 7.69 -9.52 17.22
CA MET A 208 6.61 -10.12 16.44
C MET A 208 6.07 -9.12 15.41
N TYR A 209 5.86 -7.88 15.81
CA TYR A 209 5.43 -6.81 14.92
C TYR A 209 6.41 -6.61 13.76
N CYS A 210 7.71 -6.49 14.04
CA CYS A 210 8.73 -6.30 13.00
C CYS A 210 8.72 -7.44 11.98
N ARG A 211 8.53 -8.69 12.44
CA ARG A 211 8.43 -9.87 11.58
C ARG A 211 7.21 -9.78 10.65
N ILE A 212 6.03 -9.47 11.19
CA ILE A 212 4.78 -9.34 10.40
C ILE A 212 4.89 -8.20 9.38
N ALA A 213 5.43 -7.06 9.80
CA ALA A 213 5.62 -5.90 8.93
C ALA A 213 6.65 -6.19 7.83
N ALA A 214 7.81 -6.77 8.17
CA ALA A 214 8.82 -7.16 7.19
C ALA A 214 8.25 -8.14 6.16
N HIS A 215 7.43 -9.11 6.58
CA HIS A 215 6.87 -10.11 5.69
C HIS A 215 6.07 -9.51 4.53
N LYS A 216 5.29 -8.44 4.78
CA LYS A 216 4.57 -7.72 3.72
C LYS A 216 5.53 -7.14 2.68
N PHE A 217 6.67 -6.58 3.10
CA PHE A 217 7.67 -6.12 2.14
C PHE A 217 8.25 -7.25 1.30
N PHE A 218 8.57 -8.41 1.89
CA PHE A 218 9.08 -9.55 1.13
C PHE A 218 8.04 -10.12 0.17
N PHE A 219 6.76 -10.12 0.56
CA PHE A 219 5.66 -10.55 -0.30
C PHE A 219 5.63 -9.78 -1.63
N PHE A 220 5.80 -8.45 -1.59
CA PHE A 220 5.76 -7.59 -2.78
C PHE A 220 7.11 -7.30 -3.43
N CYS A 221 8.18 -7.21 -2.65
CA CYS A 221 9.51 -6.80 -3.14
C CYS A 221 10.43 -7.97 -3.48
N ASP A 222 10.07 -9.20 -3.09
CA ASP A 222 10.78 -10.45 -3.42
C ASP A 222 9.86 -11.48 -4.11
N PRO A 223 9.39 -11.19 -5.34
CA PRO A 223 8.45 -12.06 -6.06
C PRO A 223 9.01 -13.47 -6.35
N HIS A 224 10.34 -13.62 -6.34
CA HIS A 224 11.01 -14.90 -6.57
C HIS A 224 11.35 -15.65 -5.28
N ARG A 225 10.97 -15.11 -4.11
CA ARG A 225 11.17 -15.75 -2.79
C ARG A 225 12.63 -16.16 -2.54
N ARG A 226 13.57 -15.28 -2.89
CA ARG A 226 15.01 -15.48 -2.67
C ARG A 226 15.46 -15.13 -1.25
N GLY A 227 14.55 -14.61 -0.42
CA GLY A 227 14.85 -14.14 0.93
C GLY A 227 15.53 -12.78 0.96
N LYS A 228 15.47 -12.01 -0.14
CA LYS A 228 16.09 -10.68 -0.21
C LYS A 228 15.28 -9.69 -1.05
N ALA A 229 15.05 -8.50 -0.50
CA ALA A 229 14.26 -7.44 -1.12
C ALA A 229 15.17 -6.31 -1.62
N CYS A 230 15.02 -5.90 -2.89
CA CYS A 230 15.85 -4.83 -3.45
C CYS A 230 15.48 -3.48 -2.83
N ILE A 231 16.47 -2.74 -2.30
CA ILE A 231 16.24 -1.41 -1.67
C ILE A 231 15.48 -0.47 -2.60
N LYS A 232 15.85 -0.44 -3.89
CA LYS A 232 15.15 0.39 -4.89
C LYS A 232 13.67 0.01 -5.04
N LYS A 233 13.33 -1.28 -4.96
CA LYS A 233 11.92 -1.72 -5.01
C LYS A 233 11.16 -1.34 -3.75
N ILE A 234 11.78 -1.49 -2.58
CA ILE A 234 11.19 -1.09 -1.29
C ILE A 234 10.84 0.41 -1.30
N LEU A 235 11.77 1.26 -1.74
CA LEU A 235 11.56 2.72 -1.80
C LEU A 235 10.46 3.16 -2.77
N LEU A 236 10.11 2.31 -3.73
CA LEU A 236 9.06 2.57 -4.73
C LEU A 236 7.77 1.79 -4.43
N SER A 237 7.72 1.06 -3.31
CA SER A 237 6.58 0.21 -2.96
C SER A 237 5.52 0.97 -2.19
N ASN A 238 4.25 0.61 -2.41
CA ASN A 238 3.13 1.08 -1.59
C ASN A 238 3.30 0.64 -0.13
N CYS A 239 4.00 -0.47 0.13
CA CYS A 239 4.29 -0.93 1.49
C CYS A 239 5.02 0.12 2.32
N LEU A 240 6.02 0.81 1.73
CA LEU A 240 6.72 1.87 2.46
C LEU A 240 5.79 3.06 2.72
N GLN A 241 4.94 3.40 1.76
CA GLN A 241 3.97 4.47 1.91
C GLN A 241 2.99 4.20 3.08
N GLU A 242 2.35 3.03 3.07
CA GLU A 242 1.42 2.60 4.13
C GLU A 242 2.08 2.54 5.51
N LEU A 243 3.34 2.08 5.60
CA LEU A 243 4.07 2.07 6.87
C LEU A 243 4.31 3.48 7.40
N MET A 244 4.64 4.42 6.51
CA MET A 244 4.87 5.80 6.93
C MET A 244 3.58 6.48 7.39
N GLU A 245 2.41 6.16 6.84
CA GLU A 245 1.12 6.74 7.27
C GLU A 245 0.89 6.64 8.79
N LEU A 246 1.49 5.65 9.46
CA LEU A 246 1.42 5.45 10.91
C LEU A 246 2.09 6.52 11.78
N HIS A 247 2.85 7.42 11.18
CA HIS A 247 3.43 8.57 11.90
C HIS A 247 2.41 9.66 12.19
N GLN A 248 1.28 9.68 11.48
CA GLN A 248 0.25 10.70 11.73
C GLN A 248 -0.30 10.58 13.16
N GLU A 249 -0.19 11.66 13.94
CA GLU A 249 -0.95 11.84 15.18
C GLU A 249 -2.37 12.21 14.78
N SER A 250 -3.33 11.30 14.98
CA SER A 250 -4.74 11.62 14.75
C SER A 250 -5.27 12.49 15.89
N GLU A 251 -5.77 13.69 15.58
CA GLU A 251 -6.45 14.55 16.56
C GLU A 251 -7.78 13.95 17.04
N GLU A 252 -8.37 13.06 16.24
CA GLU A 252 -9.58 12.30 16.56
C GLU A 252 -9.22 10.83 16.87
N GLU A 253 -9.98 10.18 17.77
CA GLU A 253 -9.89 8.74 18.01
C GLU A 253 -10.25 7.99 16.72
N VAL A 254 -9.24 7.51 15.98
CA VAL A 254 -9.46 6.59 14.84
C VAL A 254 -10.07 5.31 15.39
N THR A 255 -11.18 4.87 14.81
CA THR A 255 -11.86 3.67 15.31
C THR A 255 -11.02 2.41 15.06
N ASP A 256 -11.15 1.39 15.91
CA ASP A 256 -10.46 0.10 15.75
C ASP A 256 -10.73 -0.57 14.39
N THR A 257 -11.87 -0.26 13.77
CA THR A 257 -12.24 -0.72 12.43
C THR A 257 -11.38 -0.07 11.34
N GLU A 258 -11.09 1.22 11.44
CA GLU A 258 -10.34 1.98 10.45
C GLU A 258 -8.83 1.71 10.57
N GLN A 259 -8.31 1.56 11.79
CA GLN A 259 -6.90 1.16 11.98
C GLN A 259 -6.61 -0.22 11.40
N ALA A 260 -7.59 -1.11 11.39
CA ALA A 260 -7.42 -2.47 10.89
C ALA A 260 -7.40 -2.58 9.36
N GLU A 261 -7.66 -1.50 8.64
CA GLU A 261 -7.51 -1.48 7.18
C GLU A 261 -6.04 -1.35 6.75
N ASN A 262 -5.20 -0.73 7.59
CA ASN A 262 -3.76 -0.64 7.33
C ASN A 262 -3.06 -1.87 7.95
N TRP A 263 -2.41 -2.69 7.12
CA TRP A 263 -1.67 -3.90 7.54
C TRP A 263 -0.60 -3.60 8.59
N PHE A 264 0.05 -2.44 8.52
CA PHE A 264 1.13 -2.07 9.41
C PHE A 264 0.64 -1.55 10.77
N SER A 265 -0.67 -1.36 10.98
CA SER A 265 -1.15 -0.92 12.29
C SER A 265 -0.92 -1.97 13.37
N LEU A 266 -0.82 -1.54 14.62
CA LEU A 266 -0.70 -2.45 15.78
C LEU A 266 -1.92 -3.39 15.87
N THR A 267 -3.11 -2.85 15.62
CA THR A 267 -4.38 -3.59 15.63
C THR A 267 -4.41 -4.71 14.60
N SER A 268 -3.93 -4.45 13.37
CA SER A 268 -3.81 -5.47 12.33
C SER A 268 -2.85 -6.59 12.73
N ALA A 269 -1.65 -6.24 13.20
CA ALA A 269 -0.66 -7.21 13.66
C ALA A 269 -1.19 -8.11 14.79
N GLN A 270 -1.91 -7.53 15.76
CA GLN A 270 -2.53 -8.29 16.85
C GLN A 270 -3.64 -9.23 16.36
N ARG A 271 -4.48 -8.78 15.42
CA ARG A 271 -5.53 -9.62 14.81
C ARG A 271 -4.94 -10.80 14.05
N ILE A 272 -3.86 -10.59 13.31
CA ILE A 272 -3.14 -11.65 12.59
C ILE A 272 -2.64 -12.72 13.57
N CYS A 273 -2.00 -12.32 14.68
CA CYS A 273 -1.54 -13.25 15.71
C CYS A 273 -2.70 -14.02 16.35
N ALA A 274 -3.77 -13.32 16.75
CA ALA A 274 -4.95 -13.95 17.34
C ALA A 274 -5.62 -14.95 16.37
N PHE A 275 -5.60 -14.66 15.07
CA PHE A 275 -6.16 -15.54 14.05
C PHE A 275 -5.29 -16.80 13.86
N ASP A 276 -3.97 -16.69 13.78
CA ASP A 276 -3.07 -17.86 13.73
C ASP A 276 -3.27 -18.77 14.97
N GLU A 277 -3.32 -18.18 16.17
CA GLU A 277 -3.55 -18.92 17.41
C GLU A 277 -4.89 -19.66 17.41
N HIS A 278 -5.96 -19.01 16.95
CA HIS A 278 -7.29 -19.63 16.85
C HIS A 278 -7.29 -20.81 15.86
N VAL A 279 -6.67 -20.63 14.69
CA VAL A 279 -6.56 -21.67 13.66
C VAL A 279 -5.76 -22.88 14.16
N ARG A 280 -4.70 -22.65 14.95
CA ARG A 280 -3.92 -23.72 15.60
C ARG A 280 -4.70 -24.43 16.71
N SER A 281 -5.39 -23.67 17.56
CA SER A 281 -6.12 -24.20 18.73
C SER A 281 -7.35 -25.03 18.35
N GLY A 282 -8.00 -24.72 17.21
CA GLY A 282 -9.19 -25.42 16.73
C GLY A 282 -8.99 -26.90 16.31
N LYS A 283 -7.76 -27.44 16.32
CA LYS A 283 -7.47 -28.82 15.90
C LYS A 283 -7.05 -29.72 17.08
N SER A 284 -8.02 -30.21 17.83
CA SER A 284 -7.86 -31.41 18.67
C SER A 284 -8.28 -32.66 17.90
N GLY A 285 -7.36 -33.29 17.16
CA GLY A 285 -7.55 -34.66 16.67
C GLY A 285 -7.23 -34.86 15.19
N GLY A 286 -6.06 -35.42 14.91
CA GLY A 286 -5.70 -35.95 13.59
C GLY A 286 -4.21 -35.90 13.30
N ASN A 287 -3.48 -36.96 13.67
CA ASN A 287 -2.08 -37.15 13.27
C ASN A 287 -1.94 -37.11 11.75
N ASN A 288 -0.98 -36.31 11.26
CA ASN A 288 -0.44 -36.21 9.88
C ASN A 288 -0.97 -35.13 8.91
N ALA A 289 -1.54 -34.03 9.38
CA ALA A 289 -1.60 -32.81 8.55
C ALA A 289 -0.35 -31.95 8.83
N ARG A 290 0.49 -31.69 7.82
CA ARG A 290 1.54 -30.66 7.92
C ARG A 290 0.88 -29.36 8.37
N GLU A 291 1.16 -28.96 9.61
CA GLU A 291 0.63 -27.74 10.19
C GLU A 291 1.24 -26.56 9.43
N MET A 292 0.40 -25.62 8.98
CA MET A 292 0.87 -24.39 8.34
C MET A 292 1.72 -23.62 9.35
N ASP A 293 2.97 -23.30 9.00
CA ASP A 293 3.79 -22.44 9.84
C ASP A 293 3.32 -20.97 9.74
N PHE A 294 3.79 -20.15 10.66
CA PHE A 294 3.37 -18.75 10.74
C PHE A 294 3.71 -17.96 9.46
N GLU A 295 4.85 -18.24 8.84
CA GLU A 295 5.27 -17.56 7.59
C GLU A 295 4.34 -17.88 6.42
N SER A 296 3.99 -19.16 6.29
CA SER A 296 3.03 -19.63 5.28
C SER A 296 1.63 -19.07 5.53
N PHE A 297 1.26 -18.90 6.80
CA PHE A 297 0.02 -18.24 7.19
C PHE A 297 0.01 -16.76 6.80
N LEU A 298 1.09 -16.02 7.06
CA LEU A 298 1.21 -14.63 6.64
C LEU A 298 1.11 -14.48 5.11
N ASP A 299 1.81 -15.34 4.35
CA ASP A 299 1.71 -15.37 2.89
C ASP A 299 0.28 -15.63 2.42
N PHE A 300 -0.44 -16.54 3.10
CA PHE A 300 -1.83 -16.84 2.79
C PHE A 300 -2.76 -15.66 3.04
N VAL A 301 -2.66 -15.00 4.20
CA VAL A 301 -3.48 -13.82 4.52
C VAL A 301 -3.19 -12.68 3.54
N LEU A 302 -1.91 -12.38 3.28
CA LEU A 302 -1.51 -11.35 2.33
C LEU A 302 -2.05 -11.63 0.92
N ALA A 303 -2.01 -12.88 0.47
CA ALA A 303 -2.55 -13.25 -0.83
C ALA A 303 -4.07 -13.09 -0.92
N LEU A 304 -4.79 -13.40 0.16
CA LEU A 304 -6.25 -13.23 0.23
C LEU A 304 -6.67 -11.77 0.28
N GLU A 305 -5.90 -10.90 0.92
CA GLU A 305 -6.19 -9.46 0.95
C GLU A 305 -5.83 -8.76 -0.37
N ASN A 306 -4.87 -9.31 -1.13
CA ASN A 306 -4.30 -8.66 -2.31
C ASN A 306 -4.50 -9.47 -3.59
N LYS A 307 -5.70 -10.05 -3.77
CA LYS A 307 -6.02 -10.99 -4.88
C LYS A 307 -5.86 -10.38 -6.27
N ASP A 308 -5.98 -9.06 -6.39
CA ASP A 308 -5.87 -8.32 -7.66
C ASP A 308 -4.41 -7.96 -8.01
N THR A 309 -3.48 -8.15 -7.08
CA THR A 309 -2.05 -7.94 -7.33
C THR A 309 -1.44 -9.18 -8.00
N PRO A 310 -0.39 -9.01 -8.84
CA PRO A 310 0.31 -10.14 -9.44
C PRO A 310 0.83 -11.14 -8.40
N GLU A 311 1.33 -10.65 -7.27
CA GLU A 311 1.91 -11.45 -6.19
C GLU A 311 0.85 -12.28 -5.47
N GLY A 312 -0.27 -11.67 -5.09
CA GLY A 312 -1.43 -12.34 -4.49
C GLY A 312 -2.03 -13.38 -5.43
N LEU A 313 -2.30 -12.99 -6.67
CA LEU A 313 -2.87 -13.91 -7.66
C LEU A 313 -1.92 -15.08 -7.99
N THR A 314 -0.61 -14.84 -8.07
CA THR A 314 0.39 -15.89 -8.26
C THR A 314 0.38 -16.88 -7.10
N TYR A 315 0.27 -16.39 -5.86
CA TYR A 315 0.15 -17.26 -4.69
C TYR A 315 -1.14 -18.10 -4.76
N LEU A 316 -2.29 -17.45 -4.99
CA LEU A 316 -3.58 -18.13 -5.06
C LEU A 316 -3.63 -19.14 -6.21
N PHE A 317 -3.05 -18.84 -7.36
CA PHE A 317 -2.98 -19.79 -8.47
C PHE A 317 -2.26 -21.08 -8.09
N ARG A 318 -1.18 -21.02 -7.31
CA ARG A 318 -0.51 -22.23 -6.80
C ARG A 318 -1.40 -23.05 -5.87
N CYS A 319 -2.33 -22.40 -5.15
CA CYS A 319 -3.33 -23.10 -4.34
C CYS A 319 -4.44 -23.69 -5.21
N LEU A 320 -4.84 -23.02 -6.29
CA LEU A 320 -5.87 -23.47 -7.22
C LEU A 320 -5.39 -24.62 -8.12
N ASP A 321 -4.11 -24.62 -8.49
CA ASP A 321 -3.47 -25.70 -9.26
C ASP A 321 -3.15 -26.90 -8.38
N LEU A 322 -4.22 -27.63 -8.01
CA LEU A 322 -4.18 -28.80 -7.12
C LEU A 322 -3.18 -29.88 -7.55
N HIS A 323 -2.85 -29.91 -8.85
CA HIS A 323 -1.98 -30.90 -9.46
C HIS A 323 -0.56 -30.37 -9.77
N GLY A 324 -0.30 -29.07 -9.58
CA GLY A 324 0.99 -28.44 -9.86
C GLY A 324 1.39 -28.50 -11.34
N ARG A 325 0.42 -28.47 -12.27
CA ARG A 325 0.65 -28.60 -13.71
C ARG A 325 0.98 -27.27 -14.40
N GLY A 326 0.75 -26.15 -13.73
CA GLY A 326 0.84 -24.79 -14.26
C GLY A 326 -0.42 -24.33 -15.00
N PHE A 327 -1.52 -25.09 -14.95
CA PHE A 327 -2.78 -24.75 -15.60
C PHE A 327 -4.00 -25.39 -14.93
N LEU A 328 -5.15 -24.73 -15.05
CA LEU A 328 -6.46 -25.19 -14.63
C LEU A 328 -7.29 -25.64 -15.85
N THR A 329 -7.99 -26.75 -15.69
CA THR A 329 -8.92 -27.33 -16.65
C THR A 329 -10.35 -27.21 -16.14
N THR A 330 -11.34 -27.50 -16.99
CA THR A 330 -12.76 -27.57 -16.59
C THR A 330 -12.98 -28.47 -15.38
N ALA A 331 -12.30 -29.62 -15.32
CA ALA A 331 -12.42 -30.54 -14.19
C ALA A 331 -11.88 -29.95 -12.88
N ASP A 332 -10.81 -29.15 -12.95
CA ASP A 332 -10.26 -28.48 -11.76
C ASP A 332 -11.24 -27.41 -11.25
N ILE A 333 -11.82 -26.63 -12.16
CA ILE A 333 -12.81 -25.60 -11.83
C ILE A 333 -14.05 -26.21 -11.18
N HIS A 334 -14.57 -27.31 -11.72
CA HIS A 334 -15.68 -28.05 -11.09
C HIS A 334 -15.31 -28.55 -9.69
N THR A 335 -14.08 -29.05 -9.52
CA THR A 335 -13.59 -29.58 -8.24
C THR A 335 -13.45 -28.49 -7.19
N LEU A 336 -12.91 -27.33 -7.55
CA LEU A 336 -12.72 -26.17 -6.68
C LEU A 336 -14.06 -25.54 -6.29
N PHE A 337 -14.96 -25.37 -7.27
CA PHE A 337 -16.23 -24.71 -7.06
C PHE A 337 -17.24 -25.54 -6.26
N ARG A 338 -17.05 -26.87 -6.16
CA ARG A 338 -17.97 -27.78 -5.46
C ARG A 338 -18.31 -27.32 -4.04
N ASP A 339 -17.31 -26.91 -3.26
CA ASP A 339 -17.52 -26.54 -1.85
C ASP A 339 -18.14 -25.13 -1.72
N VAL A 340 -17.83 -24.24 -2.66
CA VAL A 340 -18.51 -22.93 -2.80
C VAL A 340 -19.98 -23.12 -3.14
N HIS A 341 -20.26 -23.97 -4.12
CA HIS A 341 -21.61 -24.33 -4.56
C HIS A 341 -22.43 -24.99 -3.44
N GLN A 342 -21.82 -25.86 -2.64
CA GLN A 342 -22.50 -26.46 -1.48
C GLN A 342 -22.95 -25.40 -0.47
N LYS A 343 -22.07 -24.45 -0.13
CA LYS A 343 -22.42 -23.32 0.75
C LYS A 343 -23.46 -22.38 0.14
N TRP A 344 -23.42 -22.19 -1.19
CA TRP A 344 -24.39 -21.40 -1.93
C TRP A 344 -25.81 -21.98 -1.81
N ILE A 345 -25.93 -23.31 -1.95
CA ILE A 345 -27.18 -24.04 -1.77
C ILE A 345 -27.69 -23.95 -0.33
N GLU A 346 -26.80 -24.09 0.66
CA GLU A 346 -27.14 -23.93 2.09
C GLU A 346 -27.69 -22.53 2.41
N GLY A 347 -27.26 -21.52 1.65
CA GLY A 347 -27.81 -20.16 1.68
C GLY A 347 -29.22 -20.01 1.07
N GLY A 348 -29.80 -21.09 0.53
CA GLY A 348 -31.15 -21.13 -0.03
C GLY A 348 -31.24 -20.89 -1.55
N ASN A 349 -30.10 -20.87 -2.26
CA ASN A 349 -30.05 -20.61 -3.70
C ASN A 349 -29.82 -21.92 -4.49
N TYR A 350 -30.92 -22.56 -4.92
CA TYR A 350 -30.89 -23.93 -5.48
C TYR A 350 -30.73 -24.02 -7.00
N GLU A 351 -30.84 -22.91 -7.75
CA GLU A 351 -30.91 -22.91 -9.22
C GLU A 351 -29.57 -22.60 -9.92
N LEU A 352 -28.43 -22.84 -9.27
CA LEU A 352 -27.12 -22.50 -9.86
C LEU A 352 -26.63 -23.61 -10.80
N CYS A 353 -26.31 -23.24 -12.04
CA CYS A 353 -25.72 -24.13 -13.04
C CYS A 353 -24.19 -23.98 -13.04
N ILE A 354 -23.46 -25.06 -12.73
CA ILE A 354 -21.98 -25.02 -12.66
C ILE A 354 -21.38 -24.80 -14.05
N GLU A 355 -22.01 -25.33 -15.09
CA GLU A 355 -21.56 -25.15 -16.47
C GLU A 355 -21.63 -23.68 -16.91
N ASP A 356 -22.64 -22.92 -16.46
CA ASP A 356 -22.75 -21.49 -16.75
C ASP A 356 -21.66 -20.69 -16.03
N VAL A 357 -21.36 -21.02 -14.76
CA VAL A 357 -20.27 -20.41 -14.00
C VAL A 357 -18.92 -20.70 -14.67
N ARG A 358 -18.72 -21.92 -15.16
CA ARG A 358 -17.53 -22.27 -15.95
C ARG A 358 -17.45 -21.38 -17.19
N ASP A 359 -18.51 -21.28 -17.98
CA ASP A 359 -18.49 -20.48 -19.21
C ASP A 359 -18.22 -19.01 -18.94
N GLU A 360 -18.80 -18.45 -17.89
CA GLU A 360 -18.51 -17.09 -17.45
C GLU A 360 -17.03 -16.90 -17.08
N ILE A 361 -16.42 -17.86 -16.38
CA ILE A 361 -14.97 -17.83 -16.08
C ILE A 361 -14.14 -17.86 -17.38
N TRP A 362 -14.50 -18.69 -18.36
CA TRP A 362 -13.80 -18.74 -19.64
C TRP A 362 -13.97 -17.45 -20.44
N ASP A 363 -15.14 -16.83 -20.39
CA ASP A 363 -15.43 -15.55 -21.06
C ASP A 363 -14.70 -14.37 -20.41
N MET A 364 -14.50 -14.41 -19.09
CA MET A 364 -13.69 -13.41 -18.37
C MET A 364 -12.20 -13.57 -18.67
N VAL A 365 -11.69 -14.81 -18.65
CA VAL A 365 -10.25 -15.08 -18.78
C VAL A 365 -9.77 -15.04 -20.23
N LYS A 366 -10.58 -15.55 -21.17
CA LYS A 366 -10.24 -15.71 -22.60
C LYS A 366 -8.86 -16.36 -22.79
N PRO A 367 -8.67 -17.59 -22.28
CA PRO A 367 -7.36 -18.22 -22.27
C PRO A 367 -6.81 -18.43 -23.68
N ALA A 368 -5.49 -18.36 -23.83
CA ALA A 368 -4.83 -18.59 -25.11
C ALA A 368 -5.05 -20.03 -25.63
N ASP A 369 -5.12 -21.02 -24.73
CA ASP A 369 -5.56 -22.39 -25.02
C ASP A 369 -6.99 -22.58 -24.50
N PRO A 370 -7.99 -22.87 -25.35
CA PRO A 370 -9.38 -23.05 -24.93
C PRO A 370 -9.60 -24.13 -23.87
N LEU A 371 -8.68 -25.08 -23.70
CA LEU A 371 -8.80 -26.18 -22.76
C LEU A 371 -8.15 -25.90 -21.39
N ARG A 372 -7.39 -24.81 -21.26
CA ARG A 372 -6.49 -24.58 -20.12
C ARG A 372 -6.36 -23.11 -19.77
N ILE A 373 -6.58 -22.78 -18.51
CA ILE A 373 -6.30 -21.46 -17.93
C ILE A 373 -4.95 -21.51 -17.23
N THR A 374 -3.99 -20.70 -17.68
CA THR A 374 -2.68 -20.54 -17.02
C THR A 374 -2.66 -19.32 -16.10
N LEU A 375 -1.61 -19.22 -15.27
CA LEU A 375 -1.35 -18.00 -14.50
C LEU A 375 -1.20 -16.78 -15.41
N ALA A 376 -0.57 -16.94 -16.57
CA ALA A 376 -0.38 -15.85 -17.53
C ALA A 376 -1.72 -15.33 -18.06
N ASP A 377 -2.68 -16.22 -18.32
CA ASP A 377 -4.03 -15.84 -18.75
C ASP A 377 -4.75 -15.04 -17.65
N LEU A 378 -4.69 -15.50 -16.39
CA LEU A 378 -5.34 -14.83 -15.26
C LEU A 378 -4.72 -13.45 -14.95
N LEU A 379 -3.40 -13.29 -15.13
CA LEU A 379 -2.73 -12.00 -14.97
C LEU A 379 -3.05 -11.03 -16.13
N ALA A 380 -3.25 -11.56 -17.34
CA ALA A 380 -3.54 -10.78 -18.53
C ALA A 380 -4.99 -10.28 -18.57
N CYS A 381 -5.96 -11.08 -18.08
CA CYS A 381 -7.38 -10.76 -18.19
C CYS A 381 -7.85 -9.62 -17.28
N LYS A 382 -7.04 -9.19 -16.30
CA LYS A 382 -7.39 -8.16 -15.30
C LYS A 382 -8.60 -8.47 -14.41
N GLN A 383 -9.13 -9.69 -14.50
CA GLN A 383 -10.23 -10.22 -13.70
C GLN A 383 -9.77 -11.44 -12.87
N GLY A 384 -8.47 -11.70 -12.79
CA GLY A 384 -7.93 -12.88 -12.12
C GLY A 384 -8.26 -12.93 -10.62
N GLY A 385 -8.26 -11.79 -9.93
CA GLY A 385 -8.67 -11.71 -8.53
C GLY A 385 -10.15 -12.06 -8.32
N THR A 386 -11.03 -11.57 -9.20
CA THR A 386 -12.45 -11.94 -9.25
C THR A 386 -12.63 -13.44 -9.44
N VAL A 387 -11.96 -14.02 -10.45
CA VAL A 387 -12.00 -15.47 -10.74
C VAL A 387 -11.52 -16.28 -9.54
N ALA A 388 -10.38 -15.89 -8.94
CA ALA A 388 -9.87 -16.56 -7.74
C ALA A 388 -10.88 -16.47 -6.59
N SER A 389 -11.49 -15.31 -6.38
CA SER A 389 -12.51 -15.08 -5.33
C SER A 389 -13.74 -15.96 -5.52
N MET A 390 -14.25 -16.08 -6.75
CA MET A 390 -15.38 -16.96 -7.09
C MET A 390 -15.10 -18.43 -6.76
N LEU A 391 -13.86 -18.88 -6.92
CA LEU A 391 -13.46 -20.28 -6.72
C LEU A 391 -13.16 -20.62 -5.26
N ILE A 392 -12.88 -19.63 -4.40
CA ILE A 392 -12.41 -19.87 -3.02
C ILE A 392 -13.31 -19.29 -1.93
N ASP A 393 -14.20 -18.35 -2.24
CA ASP A 393 -15.07 -17.67 -1.27
C ASP A 393 -16.51 -17.55 -1.78
N VAL A 394 -17.47 -18.14 -1.07
CA VAL A 394 -18.90 -18.04 -1.38
C VAL A 394 -19.40 -16.59 -1.35
N ARG A 395 -18.82 -15.72 -0.50
CA ARG A 395 -19.15 -14.29 -0.50
C ARG A 395 -18.56 -13.59 -1.71
N GLY A 396 -17.36 -14.01 -2.15
CA GLY A 396 -16.74 -13.55 -3.38
C GLY A 396 -17.60 -13.89 -4.60
N PHE A 397 -18.11 -15.13 -4.65
CA PHE A 397 -19.05 -15.55 -5.67
C PHE A 397 -20.38 -14.77 -5.61
N TRP A 398 -20.95 -14.57 -4.42
CA TRP A 398 -22.18 -13.77 -4.23
C TRP A 398 -22.02 -12.33 -4.74
N ALA A 399 -20.93 -11.66 -4.40
CA ALA A 399 -20.67 -10.30 -4.85
C ALA A 399 -20.59 -10.21 -6.38
N HIS A 400 -20.01 -11.22 -7.03
CA HIS A 400 -19.94 -11.29 -8.49
C HIS A 400 -21.30 -11.56 -9.14
N ASP A 401 -22.08 -12.50 -8.61
CA ASP A 401 -23.43 -12.82 -9.11
C ASP A 401 -24.40 -11.64 -8.95
N ASN A 402 -24.24 -10.85 -7.88
CA ASN A 402 -25.06 -9.68 -7.59
C ASN A 402 -24.48 -8.33 -8.06
N ARG A 403 -23.39 -8.33 -8.85
CA ARG A 403 -22.68 -7.12 -9.29
C ARG A 403 -23.57 -6.08 -9.94
N GLU A 404 -24.54 -6.48 -10.76
CA GLU A 404 -25.43 -5.54 -11.45
C GLU A 404 -26.37 -4.80 -10.50
N ASN A 405 -26.80 -5.44 -9.41
CA ASN A 405 -27.62 -4.79 -8.39
C ASN A 405 -26.80 -3.84 -7.53
N LEU A 406 -25.57 -4.23 -7.19
CA LEU A 406 -24.66 -3.40 -6.39
C LEU A 406 -24.31 -2.11 -7.13
N LEU A 407 -24.08 -2.18 -8.45
CA LEU A 407 -23.83 -1.01 -9.29
C LEU A 407 -25.03 -0.05 -9.34
N GLN A 408 -26.26 -0.57 -9.32
CA GLN A 408 -27.47 0.26 -9.29
C GLN A 408 -27.65 0.96 -7.94
N GLU A 409 -27.29 0.32 -6.83
CA GLU A 409 -27.35 0.92 -5.49
C GLU A 409 -26.29 2.03 -5.31
N GLU A 410 -25.16 1.99 -6.03
CA GLU A 410 -24.15 3.05 -6.02
C GLU A 410 -24.52 4.26 -6.92
N GLU A 411 -25.37 4.06 -7.93
CA GLU A 411 -25.82 5.12 -8.86
C GLU A 411 -27.07 5.89 -8.39
N GLU A 412 -27.85 5.36 -7.44
CA GLU A 412 -28.96 6.10 -6.85
C GLU A 412 -28.42 7.18 -5.88
N PRO A 413 -28.59 8.48 -6.17
CA PRO A 413 -28.25 9.51 -5.18
C PRO A 413 -29.15 9.31 -3.97
N GLU A 414 -28.56 9.29 -2.76
CA GLU A 414 -29.31 9.31 -1.50
C GLU A 414 -30.33 10.45 -1.57
N GLU A 415 -31.61 10.11 -1.74
CA GLU A 415 -32.70 11.10 -1.63
C GLU A 415 -32.66 11.67 -0.20
N GLU A 416 -32.55 13.00 -0.12
CA GLU A 416 -32.36 13.82 1.10
C GLU A 416 -33.27 13.49 2.29
#